data_AF-A0A2V8BG93-F1
#
_entry.id   AF-A0A2V8BG93-F1
#
_cell.length_a   1.000
_cell.length_b   1.000
_cell.length_c   1.000
_cell.angle_alpha   90.00
_cell.angle_beta   90.00
_cell.angle_gamma   90.00
#
_symmetry.space_group_name_H-M   'P 1'
#
loop_
_entity.id
_entity.type
_entity.pdbx_description
1 polymer ?
#
loop_
_entity_poly.entity_id
_entity_poly.type
_entity_poly.pdbx_seq_one_letter_code
_entity_poly.pdbx_strand_id
1 'polypeptide(L)'
;PLREAARHSLERLGVEVRTDAQVVGVDAEGVLWRAASAEPSNAPRRIAAETILWAAGVAASPLARSIGVPLDRAGRIAAEPTLAVPGHPTIFVAGDICAFAENGKPLPGVAQVAMQQGAHAARNIVRAIRQQALESFHYRDYASWRRSDADRRWATSSA
;
A
#
# COMPACT_ATOMS: atom_id res chain seq x y z
N PRO A 1 -12.73 -6.19 17.53
CA PRO A 1 -13.22 -4.92 18.16
C PRO A 1 -13.27 -3.73 17.20
N LEU A 2 -12.14 -3.26 16.65
CA LEU A 2 -12.11 -2.04 15.82
C LEU A 2 -12.75 -2.19 14.43
N ARG A 3 -12.55 -3.34 13.77
CA ARG A 3 -13.18 -3.62 12.46
C ARG A 3 -14.70 -3.61 12.55
N GLU A 4 -15.23 -4.20 13.61
CA GLU A 4 -16.68 -4.26 13.87
C GLU A 4 -17.26 -2.89 14.17
N ALA A 5 -16.58 -2.10 15.01
CA ALA A 5 -16.98 -0.73 15.28
C ALA A 5 -17.00 0.15 14.02
N ALA A 6 -16.03 -0.04 13.12
CA ALA A 6 -16.00 0.66 11.83
C ALA A 6 -17.17 0.25 10.92
N ARG A 7 -17.45 -1.06 10.81
CA ARG A 7 -18.61 -1.60 10.08
C ARG A 7 -19.91 -0.98 10.59
N HIS A 8 -20.17 -1.10 11.90
CA HIS A 8 -21.38 -0.54 12.51
C HIS A 8 -21.50 0.97 12.27
N SER A 9 -20.38 1.72 12.31
CA SER A 9 -20.42 3.15 12.05
C SER A 9 -20.83 3.48 10.62
N LEU A 10 -20.37 2.71 9.64
CA LEU A 10 -20.77 2.86 8.23
C LEU A 10 -22.23 2.47 8.02
N GLU A 11 -22.67 1.36 8.61
CA GLU A 11 -24.06 0.89 8.50
C GLU A 11 -25.06 1.87 9.10
N ARG A 12 -24.72 2.55 10.21
CA ARG A 12 -25.53 3.66 10.76
C ARG A 12 -25.67 4.86 9.81
N LEU A 13 -24.71 5.05 8.91
CA LEU A 13 -24.77 6.09 7.87
C LEU A 13 -25.54 5.63 6.62
N GLY A 14 -26.12 4.43 6.64
CA GLY A 14 -26.85 3.84 5.51
C GLY A 14 -25.94 3.16 4.48
N VAL A 15 -24.66 2.94 4.78
CA VAL A 15 -23.74 2.24 3.88
C VAL A 15 -23.95 0.74 3.98
N GLU A 16 -24.23 0.09 2.85
CA GLU A 16 -24.25 -1.38 2.77
C GLU A 16 -22.82 -1.93 2.66
N VAL A 17 -22.33 -2.60 3.71
CA VAL A 17 -20.95 -3.10 3.78
C VAL A 17 -20.86 -4.58 3.37
N ARG A 18 -20.37 -4.83 2.16
CA ARG A 18 -20.07 -6.18 1.64
C ARG A 18 -18.58 -6.52 1.79
N THR A 19 -18.24 -7.31 2.81
CA THR A 19 -16.92 -7.98 2.89
C THR A 19 -16.96 -9.31 2.14
N ASP A 20 -15.78 -9.92 1.91
CA ASP A 20 -15.68 -11.20 1.21
C ASP A 20 -16.29 -11.16 -0.22
N ALA A 21 -16.29 -9.97 -0.81
CA ALA A 21 -16.78 -9.66 -2.14
C ALA A 21 -15.61 -9.14 -2.98
N GLN A 22 -15.22 -9.89 -4.01
CA GLN A 22 -14.17 -9.49 -4.94
C GLN A 22 -14.80 -8.90 -6.20
N VAL A 23 -14.44 -7.66 -6.53
CA VAL A 23 -14.82 -7.07 -7.82
C VAL A 23 -14.07 -7.77 -8.94
N VAL A 24 -14.81 -8.19 -9.97
CA VAL A 24 -14.29 -8.91 -11.15
C VAL A 24 -14.52 -8.15 -12.45
N GLY A 25 -15.34 -7.10 -12.42
CA GLY A 25 -15.60 -6.27 -13.58
C GLY A 25 -16.29 -4.97 -13.19
N VAL A 26 -16.08 -3.95 -14.01
CA VAL A 26 -16.75 -2.65 -13.91
C VAL A 26 -17.11 -2.23 -15.33
N ASP A 27 -18.35 -1.80 -15.54
CA ASP A 27 -18.84 -1.30 -16.82
C ASP A 27 -19.81 -0.14 -16.60
N ALA A 28 -20.44 0.34 -17.68
CA ALA A 28 -21.34 1.49 -17.64
C ALA A 28 -22.61 1.26 -16.79
N GLU A 29 -22.97 0.00 -16.50
CA GLU A 29 -24.16 -0.34 -15.73
C GLU A 29 -23.85 -0.59 -14.24
N GLY A 30 -22.57 -0.69 -13.87
CA GLY A 30 -22.16 -0.82 -12.48
C GLY A 30 -20.98 -1.77 -12.25
N VAL A 31 -21.02 -2.47 -11.12
CA VAL A 31 -19.94 -3.34 -10.64
C VAL A 31 -20.36 -4.81 -10.66
N LEU A 32 -19.53 -5.66 -11.26
CA LEU A 32 -19.63 -7.12 -11.16
C LEU A 32 -18.70 -7.60 -10.05
N TRP A 33 -19.23 -8.37 -9.11
CA TRP A 33 -18.48 -8.93 -8.01
C TRP A 33 -18.80 -10.40 -7.79
N ARG A 34 -17.90 -11.12 -7.14
CA ARG A 34 -18.08 -12.53 -6.78
C ARG A 34 -17.80 -12.74 -5.29
N ALA A 35 -18.46 -13.71 -4.67
CA ALA A 35 -18.12 -14.08 -3.30
C ALA A 35 -16.72 -14.68 -3.26
N ALA A 36 -15.96 -14.39 -2.21
CA ALA A 36 -14.62 -14.94 -2.01
C ALA A 36 -14.66 -16.44 -1.62
N SER A 37 -15.83 -16.99 -1.24
CA SER A 37 -15.97 -18.41 -0.93
C SER A 37 -15.85 -19.28 -2.19
N ALA A 38 -15.23 -20.45 -2.03
CA ALA A 38 -14.97 -21.42 -3.10
C ALA A 38 -16.21 -22.27 -3.43
N GLU A 39 -17.41 -21.68 -3.45
CA GLU A 39 -18.62 -22.43 -3.79
C GLU A 39 -18.75 -22.68 -5.30
N PRO A 40 -19.25 -23.86 -5.72
CA PRO A 40 -19.38 -24.23 -7.13
C PRO A 40 -20.27 -23.29 -7.95
N SER A 41 -21.20 -22.59 -7.30
CA SER A 41 -22.16 -21.67 -7.93
C SER A 41 -21.69 -20.22 -7.99
N ASN A 42 -20.40 -19.94 -7.76
CA ASN A 42 -19.82 -18.59 -7.61
C ASN A 42 -19.78 -17.77 -8.92
N ALA A 43 -20.97 -17.54 -9.49
CA ALA A 43 -21.24 -16.67 -10.60
C ALA A 43 -21.16 -15.20 -10.16
N PRO A 44 -20.63 -14.31 -11.01
CA PRO A 44 -20.63 -12.88 -10.73
C PRO A 44 -22.05 -12.33 -10.53
N ARG A 45 -22.20 -11.44 -9.55
CA ARG A 45 -23.41 -10.68 -9.25
C ARG A 45 -23.19 -9.21 -9.59
N ARG A 46 -24.24 -8.53 -10.04
CA ARG A 46 -24.19 -7.10 -10.38
C ARG A 46 -24.69 -6.24 -9.21
N ILE A 47 -24.01 -5.12 -8.99
CA ILE A 47 -24.52 -3.96 -8.25
C ILE A 47 -24.66 -2.85 -9.27
N ALA A 48 -25.89 -2.41 -9.52
CA ALA A 48 -26.14 -1.25 -10.38
C ALA A 48 -25.65 0.02 -9.68
N ALA A 49 -24.83 0.81 -10.38
CA ALA A 49 -24.28 2.04 -9.83
C ALA A 49 -23.92 3.01 -10.95
N GLU A 50 -24.31 4.28 -10.81
CA GLU A 50 -23.92 5.35 -11.73
C GLU A 50 -22.53 5.92 -11.41
N THR A 51 -22.13 5.87 -10.14
CA THR A 51 -20.85 6.38 -9.65
C THR A 51 -20.07 5.28 -8.95
N ILE A 52 -18.83 5.08 -9.38
CA ILE A 52 -17.95 4.03 -8.88
C ILE A 52 -16.63 4.68 -8.43
N LEU A 53 -16.33 4.58 -7.15
CA LEU A 53 -15.08 5.07 -6.56
C LEU A 53 -14.17 3.88 -6.26
N TRP A 54 -13.03 3.81 -6.95
CA TRP A 54 -12.07 2.71 -6.79
C TRP A 54 -10.92 3.09 -5.86
N ALA A 55 -10.94 2.53 -4.65
CA ALA A 55 -9.90 2.75 -3.64
C ALA A 55 -9.08 1.48 -3.34
N ALA A 56 -9.17 0.45 -4.20
CA ALA A 56 -8.57 -0.86 -3.96
C ALA A 56 -7.30 -1.11 -4.79
N GLY A 57 -6.16 -1.28 -4.12
CA GLY A 57 -4.89 -1.59 -4.77
C GLY A 57 -4.24 -0.36 -5.41
N VAL A 58 -2.92 -0.31 -5.30
CA VAL A 58 -2.08 0.74 -5.89
C VAL A 58 -1.06 0.03 -6.77
N ALA A 59 -0.90 0.50 -8.01
CA ALA A 59 0.16 0.06 -8.90
C ALA A 59 1.33 1.06 -8.82
N ALA A 60 2.56 0.55 -8.89
CA ALA A 60 3.74 1.39 -8.89
C ALA A 60 3.82 2.24 -10.18
N SER A 61 4.58 3.35 -10.09
CA SER A 61 4.79 4.25 -11.22
C SER A 61 5.41 3.51 -12.42
N PRO A 62 4.92 3.76 -13.66
CA PRO A 62 5.54 3.26 -14.90
C PRO A 62 7.04 3.54 -15.03
N LEU A 63 7.55 4.58 -14.34
CA LEU A 63 8.97 4.95 -14.32
C LEU A 63 9.87 3.79 -13.90
N ALA A 64 9.39 2.89 -13.04
CA ALA A 64 10.17 1.72 -12.61
C ALA A 64 10.69 0.89 -13.80
N ARG A 65 9.92 0.82 -14.88
CA ARG A 65 10.27 0.06 -16.09
C ARG A 65 11.45 0.64 -16.85
N SER A 66 11.69 1.95 -16.76
CA SER A 66 12.80 2.58 -17.50
C SER A 66 14.17 2.33 -16.87
N ILE A 67 14.21 1.82 -15.63
CA ILE A 67 15.46 1.56 -14.90
C ILE A 67 16.09 0.23 -15.34
N GLY A 68 15.31 -0.69 -15.91
CA GLY A 68 15.83 -1.94 -16.49
C GLY A 68 16.16 -3.04 -15.47
N VAL A 69 15.65 -2.93 -14.24
CA VAL A 69 15.79 -3.95 -13.19
C VAL A 69 14.53 -4.82 -13.07
N PRO A 70 14.64 -6.05 -12.53
CA PRO A 70 13.47 -6.87 -12.25
C PRO A 70 12.49 -6.14 -11.32
N LEU A 71 11.20 -6.18 -11.67
CA LEU A 71 10.11 -5.59 -10.90
C LEU A 71 9.24 -6.69 -10.28
N ASP A 72 8.62 -6.39 -9.15
CA ASP A 72 7.60 -7.27 -8.59
C ASP A 72 6.28 -7.20 -9.38
N ARG A 73 5.30 -8.03 -9.01
CA ARG A 73 3.97 -8.07 -9.67
C ARG A 73 3.22 -6.73 -9.64
N ALA A 74 3.55 -5.85 -8.71
CA ALA A 74 2.93 -4.53 -8.57
C ALA A 74 3.73 -3.44 -9.30
N GLY A 75 4.83 -3.79 -9.98
CA GLY A 75 5.70 -2.88 -10.70
C GLY A 75 6.75 -2.18 -9.83
N ARG A 76 7.00 -2.66 -8.61
CA ARG A 76 7.93 -2.05 -7.66
C ARG A 76 9.34 -2.61 -7.82
N ILE A 77 10.33 -1.81 -7.46
CA ILE A 77 11.75 -2.19 -7.48
C ILE A 77 12.13 -2.83 -6.15
N ALA A 78 12.67 -4.05 -6.18
CA ALA A 78 13.24 -4.69 -5.00
C ALA A 78 14.54 -3.97 -4.62
N ALA A 79 14.50 -3.15 -3.57
CA ALA A 79 15.63 -2.34 -3.17
C ALA A 79 16.63 -3.12 -2.31
N GLU A 80 17.90 -2.74 -2.40
CA GLU A 80 18.94 -3.20 -1.47
C GLU A 80 18.69 -2.68 -0.04
N PRO A 81 19.34 -3.25 1.00
CA PRO A 81 19.21 -2.76 2.37
C PRO A 81 19.50 -1.26 2.54
N THR A 82 20.32 -0.68 1.65
CA THR A 82 20.69 0.75 1.64
C THR A 82 19.70 1.64 0.88
N LEU A 83 18.60 1.07 0.39
CA LEU A 83 17.65 1.66 -0.56
C LEU A 83 18.23 1.94 -1.96
N ALA A 84 19.43 1.44 -2.24
CA ALA A 84 19.98 1.48 -3.59
C ALA A 84 19.22 0.53 -4.52
N VAL A 85 19.15 0.88 -5.80
CA VAL A 85 18.65 -0.01 -6.83
C VAL A 85 19.72 -1.08 -7.12
N PRO A 86 19.36 -2.38 -7.17
CA PRO A 86 20.31 -3.44 -7.49
C PRO A 86 21.05 -3.17 -8.80
N GLY A 87 22.39 -3.28 -8.79
CA GLY A 87 23.24 -2.98 -9.95
C GLY A 87 23.45 -1.49 -10.25
N HIS A 88 22.80 -0.58 -9.51
CA HIS A 88 22.89 0.87 -9.71
C HIS A 88 23.17 1.60 -8.39
N PRO A 89 24.42 1.62 -7.89
CA PRO A 89 24.75 2.15 -6.56
C PRO A 89 24.56 3.66 -6.41
N THR A 90 24.31 4.38 -7.51
CA THR A 90 24.03 5.82 -7.54
C THR A 90 22.54 6.15 -7.63
N ILE A 91 21.68 5.13 -7.76
CA ILE A 91 20.22 5.30 -7.87
C ILE A 91 19.58 4.75 -6.59
N PHE A 92 18.72 5.55 -5.97
CA PHE A 92 18.00 5.20 -4.74
C PHE A 92 16.50 5.18 -4.98
N VAL A 93 15.77 4.30 -4.30
CA VAL A 93 14.34 4.11 -4.46
C VAL A 93 13.61 4.13 -3.12
N ALA A 94 12.50 4.86 -3.04
CA ALA A 94 11.72 5.08 -1.83
C ALA A 94 10.22 5.22 -2.13
N GLY A 95 9.37 5.05 -1.12
CA GLY A 95 7.92 5.16 -1.22
C GLY A 95 7.28 3.99 -1.97
N ASP A 96 6.13 4.24 -2.59
CA ASP A 96 5.28 3.17 -3.14
C ASP A 96 5.91 2.40 -4.32
N ILE A 97 6.92 2.98 -4.99
CA ILE A 97 7.70 2.32 -6.04
C ILE A 97 8.77 1.37 -5.47
N CYS A 98 9.07 1.45 -4.17
CA CYS A 98 10.05 0.64 -3.48
C CYS A 98 9.40 -0.63 -2.91
N ALA A 99 9.90 -1.80 -3.30
CA ALA A 99 9.62 -3.06 -2.62
C ALA A 99 10.75 -3.30 -1.63
N PHE A 100 10.48 -3.09 -0.34
CA PHE A 100 11.43 -3.31 0.74
C PHE A 100 10.85 -4.27 1.77
N ALA A 101 11.66 -5.22 2.21
CA ALA A 101 11.30 -6.14 3.28
C ALA A 101 12.29 -6.03 4.42
N GLU A 102 11.79 -5.84 5.64
CA GLU A 102 12.60 -5.87 6.85
C GLU A 102 12.33 -7.19 7.57
N ASN A 103 13.39 -7.96 7.86
CA ASN A 103 13.28 -9.28 8.49
C ASN A 103 12.31 -10.24 7.76
N GLY A 104 12.33 -10.21 6.41
CA GLY A 104 11.46 -11.02 5.56
C GLY A 104 10.00 -10.54 5.47
N LYS A 105 9.64 -9.43 6.13
CA LYS A 105 8.30 -8.85 6.09
C LYS A 105 8.26 -7.60 5.19
N PRO A 106 7.43 -7.59 4.13
CA PRO A 106 7.25 -6.39 3.30
C PRO A 106 6.75 -5.21 4.13
N LEU A 107 7.32 -4.03 3.90
CA LEU A 107 6.81 -2.80 4.50
C LEU A 107 5.50 -2.37 3.84
N PRO A 108 4.55 -1.79 4.60
CA PRO A 108 3.30 -1.30 4.05
C PRO A 108 3.52 -0.07 3.17
N GLY A 109 2.73 0.07 2.10
CA GLY A 109 2.68 1.28 1.26
C GLY A 109 1.92 2.39 1.97
N VAL A 110 2.58 3.07 2.92
CA VAL A 110 2.03 4.17 3.70
C VAL A 110 3.00 5.35 3.73
N ALA A 111 2.46 6.56 3.87
CA ALA A 111 3.23 7.80 3.88
C ALA A 111 4.37 7.79 4.90
N GLN A 112 4.17 7.18 6.07
CA GLN A 112 5.20 7.09 7.11
C GLN A 112 6.44 6.30 6.65
N VAL A 113 6.25 5.19 5.93
CA VAL A 113 7.36 4.42 5.34
C VAL A 113 8.05 5.26 4.28
N ALA A 114 7.28 5.89 3.37
CA ALA A 114 7.83 6.74 2.31
C ALA A 114 8.67 7.90 2.85
N MET A 115 8.21 8.59 3.89
CA MET A 115 8.93 9.69 4.54
C MET A 115 10.25 9.23 5.15
N GLN A 116 10.25 8.09 5.85
CA GLN A 116 11.46 7.54 6.46
C GLN A 116 12.46 7.05 5.40
N GLN A 117 11.98 6.36 4.37
CA GLN A 117 12.81 5.92 3.25
C GLN A 117 13.41 7.12 2.51
N GLY A 118 12.63 8.16 2.22
CA GLY A 118 13.13 9.37 1.56
C GLY A 118 14.21 10.08 2.38
N ALA A 119 14.00 10.25 3.68
CA ALA A 119 15.00 10.83 4.57
C ALA A 119 16.28 9.97 4.66
N HIS A 120 16.15 8.65 4.63
CA HIS A 120 17.29 7.73 4.63
C HIS A 120 18.06 7.74 3.30
N ALA A 121 17.35 7.68 2.17
CA ALA A 121 17.94 7.78 0.84
C ALA A 121 18.73 9.08 0.68
N ALA A 122 18.20 10.21 1.15
CA ALA A 122 18.92 11.49 1.16
C ALA A 122 20.25 11.42 1.95
N ARG A 123 20.26 10.78 3.13
CA ARG A 123 21.51 10.58 3.91
C ARG A 123 22.51 9.71 3.15
N ASN A 124 22.05 8.65 2.50
CA ASN A 124 22.91 7.77 1.70
C ASN A 124 23.43 8.45 0.43
N ILE A 125 22.65 9.31 -0.22
CA ILE A 125 23.12 10.15 -1.33
C ILE A 125 24.26 11.06 -0.86
N VAL A 126 24.10 11.75 0.28
CA VAL A 126 25.16 12.60 0.85
C VAL A 126 26.42 11.79 1.18
N ARG A 127 26.27 10.58 1.72
CA ARG A 127 27.39 9.66 1.98
C ARG A 127 28.09 9.25 0.69
N ALA A 128 27.33 8.88 -0.34
CA ALA A 128 27.87 8.50 -1.64
C ALA A 128 28.69 9.64 -2.28
N ILE A 129 28.18 10.87 -2.25
CA ILE A 129 28.89 12.07 -2.73
C ILE A 129 30.21 12.26 -1.96
N ARG A 130 30.22 11.96 -0.66
CA ARG A 130 31.41 12.04 0.21
C ARG A 130 32.29 10.79 0.19
N GLN A 131 32.00 9.81 -0.67
CA GLN A 131 32.71 8.52 -0.74
C GLN A 131 32.73 7.76 0.60
N GLN A 132 31.66 7.90 1.39
CA GLN A 132 31.45 7.20 2.65
C GLN A 132 30.61 5.94 2.44
N ALA A 133 30.79 4.96 3.33
CA ALA A 133 29.95 3.76 3.34
C ALA A 133 28.47 4.11 3.56
N LEU A 134 27.61 3.50 2.75
CA LEU A 134 26.16 3.58 2.87
C LEU A 134 25.68 2.85 4.12
N GLU A 135 24.56 3.30 4.67
CA GLU A 135 23.91 2.67 5.82
C GLU A 135 22.67 1.88 5.39
N SER A 136 22.33 0.86 6.17
CA SER A 136 21.10 0.10 5.99
C SER A 136 19.89 0.86 6.54
N PHE A 137 18.78 0.77 5.82
CA PHE A 137 17.50 1.32 6.22
C PHE A 137 16.83 0.42 7.26
N HIS A 138 16.27 1.05 8.29
CA HIS A 138 15.46 0.41 9.31
C HIS A 138 14.19 1.20 9.55
N TYR A 139 13.04 0.53 9.49
CA TYR A 139 11.75 1.18 9.67
C TYR A 139 11.42 1.33 11.16
N ARG A 140 10.92 2.51 11.53
CA ARG A 140 10.40 2.77 12.87
C ARG A 140 8.90 3.00 12.80
N ASP A 141 8.12 2.10 13.38
CA ASP A 141 6.67 2.27 13.43
C ASP A 141 6.27 3.21 14.57
N TYR A 142 5.84 4.43 14.22
CA TYR A 142 5.28 5.44 15.10
C TYR A 142 3.78 5.25 15.42
N ALA A 143 3.17 4.14 15.00
CA ALA A 143 1.74 3.85 15.08
C ALA A 143 0.87 4.73 14.16
N SER A 144 -0.12 4.09 13.51
CA SER A 144 -1.03 4.79 12.59
C SER A 144 -2.21 5.44 13.34
N TRP A 145 -2.55 6.67 12.96
CA TRP A 145 -3.69 7.42 13.49
C TRP A 145 -4.90 7.23 12.55
N ARG A 146 -6.07 6.86 13.09
CA ARG A 146 -7.34 6.89 12.34
C ARG A 146 -8.34 7.74 13.09
N ARG A 147 -9.02 8.64 12.36
CA ARG A 147 -10.12 9.44 12.89
C ARG A 147 -11.38 8.58 12.87
N SER A 148 -11.98 8.31 14.03
CA SER A 148 -13.32 7.76 14.13
C SER A 148 -14.32 8.91 14.29
N ASP A 149 -15.37 8.90 13.47
CA ASP A 149 -16.39 9.97 13.48
C ASP A 149 -17.29 9.97 14.72
N ALA A 150 -17.12 8.99 15.62
CA ALA A 150 -17.96 8.85 16.79
C ALA A 150 -17.66 9.83 17.92
N ASP A 151 -16.46 10.45 18.02
CA ASP A 151 -16.13 11.18 19.25
C ASP A 151 -15.07 12.31 19.17
N ARG A 152 -14.67 12.75 17.96
CA ARG A 152 -13.63 13.81 17.77
C ARG A 152 -12.33 13.61 18.58
N ARG A 153 -12.01 12.39 18.99
CA ARG A 153 -10.82 12.06 19.78
C ARG A 153 -9.88 11.16 18.97
N TRP A 154 -8.59 11.47 19.06
CA TRP A 154 -7.51 10.70 18.45
C TRP A 154 -7.34 9.39 19.22
N ALA A 155 -7.37 8.25 18.51
CA ALA A 155 -7.03 6.96 19.07
C ALA A 155 -5.78 6.41 18.36
N THR A 156 -4.80 5.97 19.14
CA THR A 156 -3.61 5.26 18.66
C THR A 156 -3.93 3.78 18.57
N SER A 157 -3.65 3.17 17.43
CA SER A 157 -3.60 1.72 17.28
C SER A 157 -2.13 1.30 17.30
N SER A 158 -1.63 0.84 18.43
CA SER A 158 -0.39 0.05 18.47
C SER A 158 -0.66 -1.32 17.86
N ALA A 159 0.23 -1.76 16.96
CA ALA A 159 0.21 -3.11 16.40
C ALA A 159 0.48 -4.18 17.46
#